data_AF-A0A317EJ70-F1
#
_entry.id   AF-A0A317EJ70-F1
#
_cell.length_a   1.000
_cell.length_b   1.000
_cell.length_c   1.000
_cell.angle_alpha   90.00
_cell.angle_beta   90.00
_cell.angle_gamma   90.00
#
_symmetry.space_group_name_H-M   'P 1'
#
loop_
_entity.id
_entity.type
_entity.pdbx_description
1 polymer ?
#
loop_
_entity_poly.entity_id
_entity_poly.type
_entity_poly.pdbx_seq_one_letter_code
_entity_poly.pdbx_strand_id
1 'polypeptide(L)'
;MRLRYRISRLTTANAKNLERRIISQLEKGNYNILSKNNGEIVFDDLLGSTSKSNYYKMVNHGTIKVMKDDNCTVTYIYDISINFEFVLCLLIIGFAVFSQILELILLLLGVILQFIVKLRILKEQGIALMDYVAWSGHHYIDLATNLQTKGARS
;
A
#
# COMPACT_ATOMS: atom_id res chain seq x y z
N MET A 1 2.05 2.85 18.97
CA MET A 1 1.10 1.87 18.45
C MET A 1 1.17 1.84 16.93
N ARG A 2 1.25 0.64 16.34
CA ARG A 2 1.30 0.43 14.89
C ARG A 2 0.21 -0.56 14.49
N LEU A 3 -0.49 -0.30 13.39
CA LEU A 3 -1.38 -1.27 12.75
C LEU A 3 -0.59 -2.00 11.69
N ARG A 4 -0.57 -3.33 11.77
CA ARG A 4 0.05 -4.18 10.77
C ARG A 4 -0.99 -4.71 9.82
N TYR A 5 -0.75 -4.53 8.53
CA TYR A 5 -1.57 -5.06 7.46
C TYR A 5 -0.76 -6.05 6.63
N ARG A 6 -1.44 -7.09 6.14
CA ARG A 6 -0.85 -8.12 5.29
C ARG A 6 -1.74 -8.35 4.08
N ILE A 7 -1.17 -8.26 2.89
CA ILE A 7 -1.79 -8.60 1.61
C ILE A 7 -0.93 -9.68 0.97
N SER A 8 -1.54 -10.79 0.55
CA SER A 8 -0.82 -11.88 -0.14
C SER A 8 -1.48 -12.15 -1.49
N ARG A 9 -0.67 -12.31 -2.54
CA ARG A 9 -1.14 -12.77 -3.87
C ARG A 9 -0.24 -13.90 -4.39
N LEU A 10 -0.89 -14.83 -5.07
CA LEU A 10 -0.23 -15.83 -5.90
C LEU A 10 0.02 -15.25 -7.29
N THR A 11 1.18 -15.56 -7.87
CA THR A 11 1.51 -15.19 -9.25
C THR A 11 2.37 -16.27 -9.90
N THR A 12 2.23 -16.39 -11.22
CA THR A 12 3.07 -17.25 -12.07
C THR A 12 4.28 -16.49 -12.61
N ALA A 13 4.43 -15.20 -12.27
CA ALA A 13 5.55 -14.39 -12.70
C ALA A 13 6.87 -14.90 -12.09
N ASN A 14 7.94 -14.88 -12.89
CA ASN A 14 9.27 -15.26 -12.42
C ASN A 14 9.71 -14.34 -11.28
N ALA A 15 10.12 -14.93 -10.15
CA ALA A 15 10.54 -14.23 -8.94
C ALA A 15 11.62 -13.14 -9.18
N LYS A 16 12.56 -13.34 -10.11
CA LYS A 16 13.59 -12.31 -10.43
C LYS A 16 12.98 -11.08 -11.11
N ASN A 17 12.02 -11.28 -12.00
CA ASN A 17 11.33 -10.18 -12.68
C ASN A 17 10.39 -9.45 -11.71
N LEU A 18 9.78 -10.22 -10.80
CA LEU A 18 8.91 -9.71 -9.77
C LEU A 18 9.64 -8.76 -8.81
N GLU A 19 10.81 -9.18 -8.35
CA GLU A 19 11.67 -8.37 -7.49
C GLU A 19 12.07 -7.04 -8.15
N ARG A 20 12.48 -7.07 -9.43
CA ARG A 20 12.80 -5.85 -10.19
C ARG A 20 11.60 -4.91 -10.32
N ARG A 21 10.39 -5.45 -10.53
CA ARG A 21 9.16 -4.65 -10.62
C ARG A 21 8.79 -4.00 -9.29
N ILE A 22 8.94 -4.74 -8.18
CA ILE A 22 8.71 -4.21 -6.84
C ILE A 22 9.66 -3.04 -6.58
N ILE A 23 10.97 -3.23 -6.82
CA ILE A 23 11.99 -2.19 -6.62
C ILE A 23 11.66 -0.95 -7.45
N SER A 24 11.35 -1.11 -8.74
CA SER A 24 11.00 0.03 -9.60
C SER A 24 9.77 0.80 -9.11
N GLN A 25 8.77 0.12 -8.53
CA GLN A 25 7.60 0.78 -7.96
C GLN A 25 7.92 1.49 -6.65
N LEU A 26 8.76 0.90 -5.80
CA LEU A 26 9.23 1.55 -4.57
C LEU A 26 10.03 2.81 -4.87
N GLU A 27 10.93 2.76 -5.87
CA GLU A 27 11.71 3.92 -6.33
C GLU A 27 10.80 5.02 -6.89
N LYS A 28 9.81 4.68 -7.75
CA LYS A 28 8.81 5.64 -8.25
C LYS A 28 7.99 6.27 -7.11
N GLY A 29 7.73 5.50 -6.05
CA GLY A 29 7.05 5.97 -4.85
C GLY A 29 7.93 6.80 -3.91
N ASN A 30 9.21 7.01 -4.23
CA ASN A 30 10.22 7.63 -3.35
C ASN A 30 10.39 6.90 -2.00
N TYR A 31 10.20 5.57 -1.98
CA TYR A 31 10.51 4.75 -0.83
C TYR A 31 12.01 4.43 -0.78
N ASN A 32 12.56 4.42 0.42
CA ASN A 32 13.93 3.98 0.70
C ASN A 32 13.97 2.46 0.89
N ILE A 33 14.81 1.77 0.12
CA ILE A 33 15.01 0.33 0.29
C ILE A 33 16.10 0.12 1.34
N LEU A 34 15.72 -0.39 2.50
CA LEU A 34 16.61 -0.60 3.64
C LEU A 34 17.45 -1.87 3.50
N SER A 35 16.84 -2.95 3.02
CA SER A 35 17.53 -4.21 2.82
C SER A 35 16.84 -5.10 1.77
N LYS A 36 17.63 -5.97 1.17
CA LYS A 36 17.20 -6.96 0.19
C LYS A 36 17.91 -8.28 0.48
N ASN A 37 17.18 -9.27 0.99
CA ASN A 37 17.72 -10.57 1.36
C ASN A 37 16.80 -11.70 0.89
N ASN A 38 17.29 -12.63 0.07
CA ASN A 38 16.60 -13.89 -0.28
C ASN A 38 15.10 -13.77 -0.63
N GLY A 39 14.70 -12.73 -1.37
CA GLY A 39 13.30 -12.51 -1.75
C GLY A 39 12.50 -11.66 -0.76
N GLU A 40 13.10 -11.21 0.33
CA GLU A 40 12.57 -10.20 1.24
C GLU A 40 13.14 -8.82 0.88
N ILE A 41 12.25 -7.85 0.68
CA ILE A 41 12.58 -6.45 0.42
C ILE A 41 11.99 -5.65 1.57
N VAL A 42 12.86 -5.05 2.39
CA VAL A 42 12.46 -4.15 3.47
C VAL A 42 12.61 -2.74 2.97
N PHE A 43 11.56 -1.94 3.13
CA PHE A 43 11.56 -0.56 2.73
C PHE A 43 10.91 0.32 3.80
N ASP A 44 11.31 1.59 3.78
CA ASP A 44 10.76 2.63 4.62
C ASP A 44 10.57 3.87 3.76
N ASP A 45 9.82 4.83 4.26
CA ASP A 45 9.68 6.12 3.67
C ASP A 45 10.98 6.93 3.82
N LEU A 46 11.43 7.60 2.75
CA LEU A 46 12.65 8.39 2.75
C LEU A 46 12.45 9.62 3.65
N LEU A 47 12.94 9.55 4.89
CA LEU A 47 13.05 10.67 5.83
C LEU A 47 13.74 11.85 5.13
N GLY A 48 12.97 12.83 4.65
CA GLY A 48 13.47 14.06 4.03
C GLY A 48 13.16 14.29 2.55
N SER A 49 12.36 13.47 1.85
CA SER A 49 11.94 13.82 0.48
C SER A 49 10.96 15.01 0.50
N THR A 50 11.48 16.22 0.35
CA THR A 50 10.77 17.48 0.00
C THR A 50 10.27 17.45 -1.46
N SER A 51 9.68 16.33 -1.87
CA SER A 51 8.93 16.22 -3.12
C SER A 51 7.62 16.98 -2.97
N LYS A 52 7.40 17.96 -3.85
CA LYS A 52 6.32 18.97 -3.83
C LYS A 52 4.87 18.44 -3.86
N SER A 53 4.60 17.13 -3.77
CA SER A 53 3.23 16.61 -3.90
C SER A 53 2.68 15.73 -2.78
N ASN A 54 3.44 15.24 -1.80
CA ASN A 54 2.93 14.14 -0.97
C ASN A 54 2.59 14.54 0.46
N TYR A 55 1.36 15.05 0.63
CA TYR A 55 0.66 15.23 1.92
C TYR A 55 0.49 13.92 2.75
N TYR A 56 1.01 12.80 2.26
CA TYR A 56 0.76 11.46 2.76
C TYR A 56 2.00 10.58 2.57
N LYS A 57 2.94 10.68 3.50
CA LYS A 57 3.88 9.60 3.82
C LYS A 57 3.09 8.54 4.58
N MET A 58 2.67 7.47 3.89
CA MET A 58 1.58 6.61 4.38
C MET A 58 2.04 5.32 5.07
N VAL A 59 3.27 4.85 4.82
CA VAL A 59 3.80 3.59 5.36
C VAL A 59 5.09 3.88 6.12
N ASN A 60 5.12 3.54 7.41
CA ASN A 60 6.27 3.74 8.29
C ASN A 60 7.30 2.61 8.20
N HIS A 61 6.87 1.44 7.71
CA HIS A 61 7.73 0.29 7.50
C HIS A 61 6.98 -0.69 6.61
N GLY A 62 7.62 -1.14 5.54
CA GLY A 62 7.08 -2.10 4.61
C GLY A 62 8.04 -3.28 4.41
N THR A 63 7.48 -4.48 4.30
CA THR A 63 8.23 -5.69 3.97
C THR A 63 7.49 -6.44 2.87
N ILE A 64 8.16 -6.69 1.74
CA ILE A 64 7.63 -7.53 0.67
C ILE A 64 8.43 -8.82 0.65
N LYS A 65 7.75 -9.95 0.85
CA LYS A 65 8.34 -11.30 0.81
C LYS A 65 7.89 -12.00 -0.45
N VAL A 66 8.85 -12.53 -1.20
CA VAL A 66 8.66 -13.33 -2.40
C VAL A 66 9.08 -14.76 -2.06
N MET A 67 8.10 -15.63 -1.83
CA MET A 67 8.34 -17.05 -1.56
C MET A 67 8.31 -17.82 -2.89
N LYS A 68 9.36 -18.61 -3.12
CA LYS A 68 9.52 -19.47 -4.29
C LYS A 68 9.04 -20.88 -3.93
N ASP A 69 7.73 -21.10 -4.00
CA ASP A 69 7.14 -22.44 -4.01
C ASP A 69 6.76 -22.81 -5.46
N ASP A 70 6.03 -23.92 -5.69
CA ASP A 70 5.50 -24.31 -7.02
C ASP A 70 4.71 -23.18 -7.71
N ASN A 71 4.18 -22.25 -6.92
CA ASN A 71 3.68 -20.94 -7.35
C ASN A 71 4.39 -19.83 -6.58
N CYS A 72 4.75 -18.73 -7.26
CA CYS A 72 5.43 -17.60 -6.61
C CYS A 72 4.41 -16.83 -5.75
N THR A 73 4.57 -16.84 -4.43
CA THR A 73 3.69 -16.08 -3.51
C THR A 73 4.36 -14.77 -3.13
N VAL A 74 3.68 -13.66 -3.38
CA VAL A 74 4.11 -12.32 -2.98
C VAL A 74 3.28 -11.91 -1.77
N THR A 75 3.95 -11.63 -0.65
CA THR A 75 3.33 -11.13 0.57
C THR A 75 3.83 -9.72 0.83
N TYR A 76 2.92 -8.76 0.81
CA TYR A 76 3.18 -7.39 1.22
C TYR A 76 2.68 -7.17 2.65
N ILE A 77 3.58 -6.80 3.53
CA ILE A 77 3.32 -6.45 4.93
C ILE A 77 3.67 -4.98 5.09
N TYR A 78 2.78 -4.19 5.67
CA TYR A 78 3.06 -2.80 5.98
C TYR A 78 2.52 -2.40 7.34
N ASP A 79 3.25 -1.52 8.02
CA ASP A 79 2.92 -0.97 9.31
C ASP A 79 2.54 0.52 9.17
N ILE A 80 1.39 0.90 9.74
CA ILE A 80 0.92 2.29 9.83
C ILE A 80 1.01 2.72 11.29
N SER A 81 1.65 3.85 11.57
CA SER A 81 1.62 4.45 12.90
C SER A 81 0.30 5.17 13.14
N ILE A 82 -0.35 4.91 14.29
CA ILE A 82 -1.55 5.63 14.75
C ILE A 82 -1.21 6.65 15.85
N ASN A 83 0.07 6.77 16.23
CA ASN A 83 0.45 7.59 17.39
C ASN A 83 0.01 9.04 17.23
N PHE A 84 0.14 9.58 16.02
CA PHE A 84 -0.21 10.97 15.75
C PHE A 84 -1.72 11.20 15.90
N GLU A 85 -2.53 10.35 15.28
CA GLU A 85 -3.98 10.43 15.34
C GLU A 85 -4.50 10.20 16.77
N PHE A 86 -3.88 9.29 17.51
CA PHE A 86 -4.23 9.06 18.92
C PHE A 86 -3.92 10.27 19.81
N VAL A 87 -2.74 10.88 19.64
CA VAL A 87 -2.36 12.10 20.37
C VAL A 87 -3.30 13.26 20.02
N LEU A 88 -3.65 13.41 18.74
CA LEU A 88 -4.59 14.44 18.29
C LEU A 88 -5.98 14.24 18.92
N CYS A 89 -6.50 13.01 18.93
CA CYS A 89 -7.76 12.68 19.59
C CYS A 89 -7.72 13.01 21.09
N LEU A 90 -6.63 12.67 21.80
CA LEU A 90 -6.48 12.99 23.21
C LEU A 90 -6.46 14.51 23.47
N LEU A 91 -5.77 15.29 22.62
CA LEU A 91 -5.75 16.74 22.72
C LEU A 91 -7.14 17.34 22.52
N ILE A 92 -7.90 16.86 21.53
CA ILE A 92 -9.27 17.33 21.27
C ILE A 92 -10.18 17.00 22.45
N ILE A 93 -10.12 15.77 22.96
CA ILE A 93 -10.93 15.35 24.12
C ILE A 93 -10.55 16.17 25.36
N GLY A 94 -9.26 16.33 25.64
CA GLY A 94 -8.79 17.13 26.77
C GLY A 94 -9.25 18.59 26.69
N PHE A 95 -9.19 19.18 25.49
CA PHE A 95 -9.66 20.54 25.24
C PHE A 95 -11.20 20.65 25.34
N ALA A 96 -11.94 19.63 24.91
CA ALA A 96 -13.40 19.59 25.02
C ALA A 96 -13.88 19.52 26.46
N VAL A 97 -13.22 18.71 27.30
CA VAL A 97 -13.52 18.63 28.74
C VAL A 97 -13.21 19.96 29.43
N PHE A 98 -12.08 20.60 29.08
CA PHE A 98 -11.68 21.88 29.68
C PHE A 98 -12.60 23.04 29.29
N SER A 99 -12.96 23.14 28.01
CA SER A 99 -13.77 24.25 27.49
C SER A 99 -15.28 24.06 27.65
N GLN A 100 -15.74 22.85 27.99
CA GLN A 100 -17.15 22.45 28.03
C GLN A 100 -17.90 22.65 26.69
N ILE A 101 -17.16 22.72 25.58
CA ILE A 101 -17.72 22.95 24.25
C ILE A 101 -18.02 21.60 23.57
N LEU A 102 -19.31 21.31 23.43
CA LEU A 102 -19.79 20.08 22.80
C LEU A 102 -19.47 20.01 21.29
N GLU A 103 -19.27 21.16 20.64
CA GLU A 103 -18.92 21.27 19.21
C GLU A 103 -17.57 20.63 18.87
N LEU A 104 -16.68 20.47 19.85
CA LEU A 104 -15.40 19.76 19.66
C LEU A 104 -15.58 18.25 19.41
N ILE A 105 -16.76 17.69 19.72
CA ILE A 105 -17.11 16.32 19.33
C ILE A 105 -17.23 16.20 17.81
N LEU A 106 -17.71 17.23 17.11
CA LEU A 106 -17.76 17.25 15.63
C LEU A 106 -16.35 17.29 15.03
N LEU A 107 -15.43 18.00 15.68
CA LEU A 107 -14.01 18.00 15.28
C LEU A 107 -13.39 16.60 15.43
N LEU A 108 -13.69 15.91 16.53
CA LEU A 108 -13.24 14.53 16.75
C LEU A 108 -13.76 13.59 15.65
N LEU A 109 -15.02 13.73 15.25
CA LEU A 109 -15.59 12.98 14.13
C LEU A 109 -14.84 13.25 12.81
N GLY A 110 -14.49 14.52 12.55
CA GLY A 110 -13.69 14.91 11.39
C GLY A 110 -12.31 14.24 11.36
N VAL A 111 -11.63 14.19 12.51
CA VAL A 111 -10.33 13.51 12.64
C VAL A 111 -10.46 12.00 12.38
N ILE A 112 -11.49 11.36 12.94
CA ILE A 112 -11.75 9.93 12.71
C ILE A 112 -12.04 9.68 11.22
N LEU A 113 -12.85 10.51 10.58
CA LEU A 113 -13.17 10.38 9.16
C LEU A 113 -11.92 10.51 8.29
N GLN A 114 -11.08 11.50 8.56
CA GLN A 114 -9.80 11.68 7.87
C GLN A 114 -8.91 10.44 8.01
N PHE A 115 -8.85 9.85 9.20
CA PHE A 115 -8.09 8.62 9.43
C PHE A 115 -8.66 7.43 8.64
N ILE A 116 -9.98 7.28 8.56
CA ILE A 116 -10.63 6.25 7.74
C ILE A 116 -10.30 6.42 6.25
N VAL A 117 -10.36 7.65 5.74
CA VAL A 117 -10.00 7.95 4.34
C VAL A 117 -8.54 7.59 4.08
N LYS A 118 -7.63 7.95 4.99
CA LYS A 118 -6.20 7.57 4.92
C LYS A 118 -6.02 6.06 4.84
N LEU A 119 -6.71 5.29 5.68
CA LEU A 119 -6.67 3.82 5.65
C LEU A 119 -7.18 3.23 4.32
N ARG A 120 -8.24 3.81 3.74
CA ARG A 120 -8.78 3.35 2.45
C ARG A 120 -7.79 3.56 1.30
N ILE A 121 -7.24 4.76 1.20
CA ILE A 121 -6.24 5.10 0.17
C ILE A 121 -5.03 4.16 0.27
N LEU A 122 -4.56 3.89 1.49
CA LEU A 122 -3.47 2.96 1.76
C LEU A 122 -3.77 1.54 1.29
N LYS A 123 -4.97 1.04 1.60
CA LYS A 123 -5.41 -0.27 1.16
C LYS A 123 -5.47 -0.36 -0.37
N GLU A 124 -6.03 0.66 -1.03
CA GLU A 124 -6.12 0.73 -2.50
C GLU A 124 -4.74 0.78 -3.16
N GLN A 125 -3.82 1.59 -2.63
CA GLN A 125 -2.43 1.64 -3.11
C GLN A 125 -1.72 0.31 -2.91
N GLY A 126 -1.93 -0.35 -1.76
CA GLY A 126 -1.38 -1.67 -1.48
C GLY A 126 -1.91 -2.74 -2.45
N ILE A 127 -3.20 -2.71 -2.76
CA ILE A 127 -3.81 -3.61 -3.76
C ILE A 127 -3.27 -3.31 -5.15
N ALA A 128 -3.23 -2.04 -5.57
CA ALA A 128 -2.74 -1.64 -6.89
C ALA A 128 -1.26 -2.03 -7.10
N LEU A 129 -0.43 -1.88 -6.07
CA LEU A 129 0.95 -2.35 -6.08
C LEU A 129 1.00 -3.87 -6.28
N MET A 130 0.22 -4.62 -5.50
CA MET A 130 0.19 -6.08 -5.59
C MET A 130 -0.35 -6.58 -6.93
N ASP A 131 -1.32 -5.87 -7.51
CA ASP A 131 -1.89 -6.19 -8.82
C ASP A 131 -0.87 -5.94 -9.93
N TYR A 132 -0.17 -4.80 -9.90
CA TYR A 132 0.91 -4.51 -10.84
C TYR A 132 2.07 -5.52 -10.74
N VAL A 133 2.45 -5.87 -9.51
CA VAL A 133 3.55 -6.81 -9.25
C VAL A 133 3.17 -8.23 -9.67
N ALA A 134 1.93 -8.66 -9.40
CA ALA A 134 1.43 -9.97 -9.78
C ALA A 134 1.05 -10.09 -11.26
N TRP A 135 0.91 -8.97 -11.98
CA TRP A 135 0.52 -8.93 -13.39
C TRP A 135 1.54 -9.63 -14.29
N SER A 136 1.27 -10.84 -14.76
CA SER A 136 2.20 -11.61 -15.61
C SER A 136 2.18 -11.21 -17.10
N GLY A 137 1.41 -10.20 -17.50
CA GLY A 137 1.25 -9.80 -18.91
C GLY A 137 0.42 -10.76 -19.77
N HIS A 138 0.09 -11.96 -19.28
CA HIS A 138 -0.62 -12.98 -20.05
C HIS A 138 -2.15 -12.89 -20.01
N HIS A 139 -2.75 -11.99 -19.22
CA HIS A 139 -4.22 -11.92 -19.08
C HIS A 139 -4.95 -11.10 -20.16
N TYR A 140 -4.24 -10.57 -21.17
CA TYR A 140 -4.86 -9.84 -22.29
C TYR A 140 -4.75 -10.52 -23.66
N ILE A 141 -4.06 -11.67 -23.77
CA ILE A 141 -4.01 -12.36 -25.07
C ILE A 141 -5.34 -13.09 -25.33
N ASP A 142 -6.02 -13.64 -24.32
CA ASP A 142 -7.24 -14.45 -24.55
C ASP A 142 -8.55 -13.69 -24.81
N LEU A 143 -8.57 -12.36 -24.63
CA LEU A 143 -9.73 -11.56 -25.09
C LEU A 143 -9.54 -10.98 -26.50
N ALA A 144 -8.30 -10.88 -27.00
CA ALA A 144 -8.04 -10.36 -28.35
C ALA A 144 -8.03 -11.48 -29.41
N THR A 145 -7.62 -12.71 -29.07
CA THR A 145 -7.66 -13.85 -30.01
C THR A 145 -9.05 -14.46 -30.21
N ASN A 146 -10.00 -14.26 -29.28
CA ASN A 146 -11.39 -14.72 -29.45
C ASN A 146 -12.27 -13.79 -30.30
N LEU A 147 -11.79 -12.59 -30.66
CA LEU A 147 -12.51 -11.67 -31.56
C LEU A 147 -12.06 -11.79 -33.02
N GLN A 148 -10.93 -12.42 -33.32
CA GLN A 148 -10.50 -12.64 -34.71
C GLN A 148 -10.96 -13.98 -35.33
N THR A 149 -11.34 -14.99 -34.54
CA THR A 149 -11.82 -16.28 -35.07
C THR A 149 -13.33 -16.35 -35.30
N LYS A 150 -14.11 -15.35 -34.85
CA LYS A 150 -15.56 -15.25 -35.12
C LYS A 150 -15.95 -14.43 -36.35
N GLY A 151 -14.99 -13.83 -37.06
CA GLY A 151 -15.22 -13.02 -38.27
C GLY A 151 -14.88 -13.70 -39.60
N ALA A 152 -14.46 -14.96 -39.60
CA ALA A 152 -13.99 -15.67 -40.82
C ALA A 152 -14.83 -16.91 -41.18
N ARG A 153 -16.11 -16.91 -40.81
CA ARG A 153 -17.12 -17.85 -41.34
C ARG A 153 -18.46 -17.13 -41.53
N SER A 154 -18.56 -16.40 -42.62
CA SER A 154 -19.81 -16.14 -43.34
C SER A 154 -19.51 -16.09 -44.82
#